data_AF-A0A655IVU8-F1
#
_entry.id   AF-A0A655IVU8-F1
#
_cell.length_a   1.000
_cell.length_b   1.000
_cell.length_c   1.000
_cell.angle_alpha   90.00
_cell.angle_beta   90.00
_cell.angle_gamma   90.00
#
_symmetry.space_group_name_H-M   'P 1'
#
loop_
_entity.id
_entity.type
_entity.pdbx_description
1 polymer ?
#
loop_
_entity_poly.entity_id
_entity_poly.type
_entity_poly.pdbx_seq_one_letter_code
_entity_poly.pdbx_strand_id
1 'polypeptide(L)' 'MGGPIHGVQICQHHCPVSHVAEEFPELCETEQQAMAEVLGTHVQRLATIVNGDCACTTHVPLSPAPSPRPPATSTEGASR' A
#
# COMPACT_ATOMS: atom_id res chain seq x y z
N MET A 1 -3.43 5.37 20.59
CA MET A 1 -3.73 6.37 19.56
C MET A 1 -2.43 6.78 18.90
N GLY A 2 -2.11 6.20 17.74
CA GLY A 2 -0.92 6.57 16.97
C GLY A 2 -1.10 7.97 16.39
N GLY A 3 -0.06 8.80 16.49
CA GLY A 3 -0.05 10.13 15.85
C GLY A 3 -0.09 10.04 14.32
N PRO A 4 -0.22 11.18 13.62
CA PRO A 4 -0.23 11.21 12.16
C PRO A 4 1.01 10.52 11.59
N ILE A 5 0.78 9.56 10.69
CA ILE A 5 1.84 8.89 9.94
C ILE A 5 2.45 9.89 8.96
N HIS A 6 3.70 10.27 9.21
CA HIS A 6 4.44 11.15 8.32
C HIS A 6 4.82 10.38 7.03
N GLY A 7 4.55 10.99 5.89
CA GLY A 7 4.79 10.40 4.58
C GLY A 7 4.85 11.44 3.47
N VAL A 8 5.17 10.96 2.27
CA VAL A 8 5.10 11.72 1.02
C VAL A 8 3.94 11.23 0.18
N GLN A 9 3.44 12.09 -0.70
CA GLN A 9 2.45 11.71 -1.70
C GLN A 9 3.08 11.68 -3.08
N ILE A 10 2.83 10.62 -3.82
CA ILE A 10 3.19 10.47 -5.23
C ILE A 10 1.91 10.70 -6.04
N CYS A 11 1.92 11.72 -6.89
CA CYS A 11 0.82 12.03 -7.80
C CYS A 11 1.19 11.65 -9.23
N GLN A 12 0.52 10.63 -9.77
CA GLN A 12 0.73 10.14 -11.13
C GLN A 12 -0.42 10.60 -12.03
N HIS A 13 -0.14 11.60 -12.86
CA HIS A 13 -1.10 12.11 -13.85
C HIS A 13 -1.33 11.14 -15.02
N HIS A 14 -0.41 10.18 -15.23
CA HIS A 14 -0.54 9.18 -16.29
C HIS A 14 -0.44 7.78 -15.68
N CYS A 15 -1.60 7.21 -15.33
CA CYS A 15 -1.67 5.87 -14.78
C CYS A 15 -1.57 4.83 -15.91
N PRO A 16 -0.57 3.93 -15.88
CA PRO A 16 -0.29 2.98 -16.96
C PRO A 16 -1.42 1.99 -17.21
N VAL A 17 -2.25 1.73 -16.19
CA VAL A 17 -3.37 0.79 -16.27
C VAL A 17 -4.74 1.47 -16.34
N SER A 18 -4.81 2.81 -16.30
CA SER A 18 -6.09 3.54 -16.17
C SER A 18 -7.16 3.10 -17.18
N HIS A 19 -6.79 3.03 -18.46
CA HIS A 19 -7.74 2.65 -19.51
C HIS A 19 -8.32 1.24 -19.33
N VAL A 20 -7.49 0.26 -18.93
CA VAL A 20 -7.93 -1.12 -18.73
C VAL A 20 -8.56 -1.34 -17.35
N ALA A 21 -8.20 -0.51 -16.37
CA ALA A 21 -8.69 -0.62 -15.01
C ALA A 21 -10.15 -0.16 -14.84
N GLU A 22 -10.73 0.51 -15.84
CA GLU A 22 -12.18 0.76 -15.91
C GLU A 22 -12.97 -0.56 -15.99
N GLU A 23 -12.45 -1.53 -16.73
CA GLU A 23 -13.05 -2.87 -16.88
C GLU A 23 -12.48 -3.86 -15.85
N PHE A 24 -11.21 -3.69 -15.44
CA PHE A 24 -10.48 -4.61 -14.57
C PHE A 24 -9.84 -3.89 -13.36
N PRO A 25 -10.62 -3.51 -12.34
CA PRO A 25 -10.14 -2.74 -11.18
C PRO A 25 -9.02 -3.41 -10.38
N GLU A 26 -8.92 -4.74 -10.41
CA GLU A 26 -7.85 -5.53 -9.78
C GLU A 26 -6.44 -5.15 -10.28
N LEU A 27 -6.35 -4.55 -11.47
CA LEU A 27 -5.08 -4.02 -11.99
C LEU A 27 -4.60 -2.82 -11.18
N CYS A 28 -5.50 -2.01 -10.62
CA CYS A 28 -5.11 -0.94 -9.69
C CYS A 28 -4.57 -1.51 -8.37
N GLU A 29 -5.14 -2.61 -7.87
CA GLU A 29 -4.63 -3.28 -6.66
C GLU A 29 -3.25 -3.87 -6.90
N THR A 30 -3.07 -4.56 -8.03
CA THR A 30 -1.79 -5.14 -8.44
C THR A 30 -0.72 -4.07 -8.63
N GLU A 31 -1.07 -2.94 -9.24
CA GLU A 31 -0.18 -1.77 -9.36
C GLU A 31 0.23 -1.22 -7.98
N GLN A 32 -0.70 -1.13 -7.03
CA GLN A 32 -0.40 -0.70 -5.66
C GLN A 32 0.57 -1.68 -4.98
N GLN A 33 0.34 -2.98 -5.12
CA GLN A 33 1.20 -4.03 -4.56
C GLN A 33 2.61 -3.96 -5.16
N ALA A 34 2.72 -3.87 -6.49
CA ALA A 34 4.00 -3.72 -7.17
C ALA A 34 4.77 -2.48 -6.67
N MET A 35 4.08 -1.37 -6.45
CA MET A 35 4.70 -0.17 -5.89
C MET A 35 5.16 -0.38 -4.43
N ALA A 36 4.38 -1.08 -3.60
CA ALA A 36 4.77 -1.42 -2.24
C ALA A 36 6.03 -2.31 -2.21
N GLU A 37 6.09 -3.31 -3.10
CA GLU A 37 7.22 -4.21 -3.26
C GLU A 37 8.49 -3.45 -3.68
N VAL A 38 8.38 -2.58 -4.68
CA VAL A 38 9.50 -1.77 -5.19
C VAL A 38 10.03 -0.82 -4.12
N LEU A 39 9.15 -0.20 -3.34
CA LEU A 39 9.54 0.76 -2.29
C LEU A 39 9.94 0.09 -0.97
N GLY A 40 9.67 -1.21 -0.81
CA GLY A 40 9.94 -1.94 0.43
C GLY A 40 9.11 -1.46 1.63
N THR A 41 7.99 -0.78 1.39
CA THR A 41 7.08 -0.28 2.44
C THR A 41 5.64 -0.35 1.96
N HIS A 42 4.70 -0.42 2.90
CA HIS A 42 3.29 -0.34 2.55
C HIS A 42 2.99 1.03 1.94
N VAL A 43 2.08 1.05 0.98
CA VAL A 43 1.59 2.29 0.37
C VAL A 43 0.08 2.29 0.40
N GLN A 44 -0.52 3.47 0.38
CA GLN A 44 -1.96 3.62 0.38
C GLN A 44 -2.41 4.46 -0.82
N ARG A 45 -3.24 3.88 -1.70
CA ARG A 45 -3.92 4.63 -2.76
C ARG A 45 -5.00 5.51 -2.14
N LEU A 46 -4.93 6.81 -2.41
CA LEU A 46 -5.87 7.81 -1.91
C LEU A 46 -6.86 8.28 -3.00
N ALA A 47 -6.41 8.31 -4.25
CA ALA A 47 -7.18 8.78 -5.41
C ALA A 47 -6.80 7.97 -6.65
N THR A 48 -7.72 7.82 -7.60
CA THR A 48 -7.48 7.11 -8.87
C THR A 48 -8.16 7.81 -10.04
N ILE A 49 -7.47 7.84 -11.19
CA ILE A 49 -8.03 8.42 -12.43
C ILE A 49 -9.31 7.69 -12.85
N VAL A 50 -9.38 6.37 -12.65
CA VAL A 50 -10.57 5.56 -12.93
C VAL A 50 -11.80 6.03 -12.12
N ASN A 51 -11.58 6.58 -10.93
CA ASN A 51 -12.66 7.14 -10.11
C ASN A 51 -13.01 8.59 -10.48
N GLY A 52 -12.39 9.14 -11.54
CA GLY A 52 -12.58 10.51 -12.01
C GLY A 52 -11.65 11.54 -11.38
N ASP A 53 -10.65 11.12 -10.60
CA ASP A 53 -9.64 12.04 -10.06
C ASP A 53 -8.69 12.53 -11.17
N CYS A 54 -8.05 13.69 -10.96
CA CYS A 54 -7.11 14.24 -11.94
C CYS A 54 -5.75 13.49 -11.98
N ALA A 55 -5.46 12.66 -10.98
CA ALA A 55 -4.25 11.86 -10.87
C ALA A 55 -4.47 10.68 -9.92
N CYS A 56 -3.75 9.58 -10.16
CA CYS A 56 -3.61 8.54 -9.16
C CYS A 56 -2.70 9.07 -8.04
N THR A 57 -3.21 9.16 -6.82
CA THR A 57 -2.44 9.66 -5.66
C THR A 57 -2.17 8.51 -4.70
N THR A 58 -0.91 8.32 -4.35
CA THR A 58 -0.48 7.29 -3.40
C THR A 58 0.34 7.89 -2.28
N HIS A 59 -0.07 7.63 -1.04
CA HIS A 59 0.70 7.96 0.16
C HIS A 59 1.76 6.89 0.42
N VAL A 60 3.00 7.34 0.60
CA VAL A 60 4.16 6.52 0.97
C VAL A 60 4.65 7.00 2.33
N PRO A 61 4.58 6.17 3.38
CA PRO A 61 5.08 6.52 4.70
C PRO A 61 6.61 6.63 4.68
N LEU A 62 7.16 7.68 5.31
CA LEU A 62 8.61 7.88 5.42
C LEU A 62 9.22 7.14 6.61
N SER A 63 8.40 6.83 7.62
CA SER A 63 8.78 5.97 8.73
C SER A 63 8.03 4.65 8.60
N PRO A 64 8.72 3.49 8.62
CA PRO A 64 8.03 2.21 8.59
C PRO A 64 7.12 2.13 9.82
N ALA A 65 5.80 1.99 9.58
CA ALA A 65 4.90 1.61 10.65
C ALA A 65 5.40 0.29 11.25
N PRO A 66 5.32 0.09 12.58
CA PRO A 66 5.71 -1.18 13.18
C PRO A 66 4.93 -2.30 12.49
N SER A 67 5.66 -3.18 11.79
CA SER A 67 5.08 -4.40 11.22
C SER A 67 4.31 -5.13 12.32
N PRO A 68 3.10 -5.67 12.08
CA PRO A 68 2.43 -6.52 13.05
C PRO A 68 3.40 -7.67 13.38
N ARG A 69 3.97 -7.66 14.58
CA ARG A 69 4.82 -8.75 15.05
C ARG A 69 3.94 -10.00 15.03
N PRO A 70 4.29 -11.07 14.29
CA PRO A 70 3.53 -12.30 14.36
C PRO A 70 3.49 -12.77 15.82
N PRO A 71 2.35 -13.28 16.32
CA PRO A 71 2.25 -13.72 17.70
C PRO A 71 3.34 -14.75 17.97
N ALA A 72 4.17 -14.50 18.97
CA ALA A 72 5.19 -15.44 19.41
C ALA A 72 4.48 -16.73 19.84
N THR A 73 4.62 -17.79 19.06
CA THR A 73 4.26 -19.14 19.49
C THR A 73 5.20 -19.49 20.63
N SER A 74 4.74 -19.38 21.87
CA SER A 74 5.42 -20.01 23.01
C SER A 74 5.43 -21.51 22.75
N THR A 75 6.59 -22.05 22.40
CA THR A 75 6.86 -23.48 22.49
C THR A 75 6.94 -23.81 23.98
N GLU A 76 5.80 -24.13 24.59
CA GLU A 76 5.76 -24.76 25.90
C GLU A 76 6.41 -26.15 25.73
N GLY A 77 7.56 -26.31 26.37
CA GLY A 77 8.32 -27.55 26.35
C GLY A 77 7.53 -28.67 27.01
N ALA A 78 7.15 -29.67 26.23
CA ALA A 78 6.77 -30.97 26.75
C ALA A 78 8.03 -31.61 27.36
N SER A 79 8.13 -31.52 28.69
CA SER A 79 9.15 -32.20 29.48
C SER A 79 8.53 -33.42 30.16
N ARG A 80 9.14 -34.57 29.86
CA ARG A 80 9.02 -35.93 30.45
C ARG A 80 8.00 -36.87 29.83
#